data_AF-A0A7V6BZ71-F1
#
_entry.id   AF-A0A7V6BZ71-F1
#
_cell.length_a   1.000
_cell.length_b   1.000
_cell.length_c   1.000
_cell.angle_alpha   90.00
_cell.angle_beta   90.00
_cell.angle_gamma   90.00
#
_symmetry.space_group_name_H-M   'P 1'
#
loop_
_entity.id
_entity.type
_entity.pdbx_description
1 polymer ?
#
loop_
_entity_poly.entity_id
_entity_poly.type
_entity_poly.pdbx_seq_one_letter_code
_entity_poly.pdbx_strand_id
1 'polypeptide(L)'
;MRLFAIADPHLSKAQPKPMDIFGSNWQGHPELFFENWQKTVYEQDIVLIPGDISWAMKLEDALLDLEAIAALPGKKVLLKGNHDYWWTSISKLRNTLPEGIYALQNDAIKIGNLVIAGSRGWVCPNSTGFSEKDNKIYLRELHRLELSIQAAQKIKSKDDYFVIMLHFPPTNVRLEPNQVTKLIKEAKPNALVFGHIHGEFENSVIKNLADIDVHFVAADALKFVPKLIKDDI
;
A
#
# COMPACT_ATOMS: atom_id res chain seq x y z
N MET A 1 0.80 -19.38 6.74
CA MET A 1 1.48 -18.11 7.14
C MET A 1 0.43 -17.00 7.16
N ARG A 2 0.51 -15.97 8.02
CA ARG A 2 -0.52 -14.92 8.05
C ARG A 2 -0.15 -13.74 7.17
N LEU A 3 -1.16 -13.10 6.58
CA LEU A 3 -1.03 -11.89 5.79
C LEU A 3 -1.67 -10.72 6.53
N PHE A 4 -0.88 -9.68 6.77
CA PHE A 4 -1.30 -8.40 7.32
C PHE A 4 -1.14 -7.27 6.32
N ALA A 5 -1.76 -6.14 6.59
CA ALA A 5 -1.48 -4.90 5.88
C ALA A 5 -1.62 -3.68 6.79
N ILE A 6 -0.80 -2.66 6.51
CA ILE A 6 -0.89 -1.33 7.10
C ILE A 6 -0.20 -0.31 6.18
N ALA A 7 -0.88 0.76 5.85
CA ALA A 7 -0.44 1.82 4.95
C ALA A 7 -0.13 3.10 5.72
N ASP A 8 0.47 4.06 5.04
CA ASP A 8 0.67 5.40 5.57
C ASP A 8 1.43 5.46 6.91
N PRO A 9 2.58 4.74 7.09
CA PRO A 9 3.40 4.93 8.27
C PRO A 9 3.89 6.37 8.48
N HIS A 10 4.08 7.16 7.40
CA HIS A 10 4.55 8.55 7.44
C HIS A 10 5.75 8.78 8.37
N LEU A 11 6.73 7.88 8.32
CA LEU A 11 7.92 7.98 9.16
C LEU A 11 8.80 9.16 8.71
N SER A 12 9.62 9.66 9.62
CA SER A 12 10.42 10.87 9.38
C SER A 12 11.72 10.88 10.17
N LYS A 13 12.38 9.73 10.34
CA LYS A 13 13.53 9.58 11.24
C LYS A 13 14.72 10.48 10.89
N ALA A 14 14.95 10.76 9.61
CA ALA A 14 16.01 11.66 9.17
C ALA A 14 15.74 13.13 9.52
N GLN A 15 14.46 13.55 9.43
CA GLN A 15 14.02 14.93 9.63
C GLN A 15 12.66 14.90 10.34
N PRO A 16 12.63 14.89 11.68
CA PRO A 16 11.42 14.67 12.45
C PRO A 16 10.29 15.62 12.05
N LYS A 17 9.17 15.03 11.65
CA LYS A 17 7.92 15.72 11.34
C LYS A 17 6.83 15.15 12.25
N PRO A 18 6.41 15.89 13.28
CA PRO A 18 5.37 15.40 14.18
C PRO A 18 4.05 15.30 13.42
N MET A 19 3.41 14.13 13.47
CA MET A 19 2.16 13.87 12.74
C MET A 19 0.91 14.25 13.53
N ASP A 20 1.01 14.41 14.85
CA ASP A 20 -0.09 14.86 15.73
C ASP A 20 -0.67 16.24 15.34
N ILE A 21 0.12 17.07 14.64
CA ILE A 21 -0.34 18.34 14.04
C ILE A 21 -1.47 18.14 13.02
N PHE A 22 -1.63 16.94 12.45
CA PHE A 22 -2.69 16.58 11.51
C PHE A 22 -3.96 16.05 12.18
N GLY A 23 -3.99 15.97 13.52
CA GLY A 23 -5.16 15.63 14.31
C GLY A 23 -4.89 14.54 15.35
N SER A 24 -5.81 14.39 16.29
CA SER A 24 -5.68 13.46 17.43
C SER A 24 -5.54 11.99 17.04
N ASN A 25 -5.96 11.61 15.83
CA ASN A 25 -5.79 10.25 15.31
C ASN A 25 -4.31 9.86 15.11
N TRP A 26 -3.41 10.84 15.09
CA TRP A 26 -1.96 10.65 14.99
C TRP A 26 -1.24 10.64 16.36
N GLN A 27 -1.97 10.74 17.46
CA GLN A 27 -1.37 10.74 18.79
C GLN A 27 -0.61 9.44 19.05
N GLY A 28 0.64 9.55 19.53
CA GLY A 28 1.52 8.41 19.78
C GLY A 28 2.23 7.88 18.53
N HIS A 29 2.11 8.57 17.39
CA HIS A 29 2.99 8.35 16.25
C HIS A 29 4.39 8.94 16.53
N PRO A 30 5.47 8.23 16.17
CA PRO A 30 5.51 6.92 15.50
C PRO A 30 5.55 5.72 16.45
N GLU A 31 5.66 5.91 17.76
CA GLU A 31 5.94 4.83 18.74
C GLU A 31 4.88 3.71 18.70
N LEU A 32 3.59 4.06 18.67
CA LEU A 32 2.50 3.10 18.63
C LEU A 32 2.55 2.20 17.39
N PHE A 33 3.02 2.71 16.25
CA PHE A 33 3.19 1.91 15.03
C PHE A 33 4.18 0.77 15.24
N PHE A 34 5.36 1.08 15.79
CA PHE A 34 6.38 0.06 16.05
C PHE A 34 5.96 -0.91 17.15
N GLU A 35 5.39 -0.40 18.25
CA GLU A 35 4.95 -1.24 19.36
C GLU A 35 3.84 -2.21 18.95
N ASN A 36 2.80 -1.72 18.28
CA ASN A 36 1.66 -2.54 17.89
C ASN A 36 2.04 -3.54 16.80
N TRP A 37 2.97 -3.19 15.91
CA TRP A 37 3.53 -4.14 14.96
C TRP A 37 4.20 -5.31 15.68
N GLN A 38 5.10 -5.05 16.63
CA GLN A 38 5.81 -6.08 17.38
C GLN A 38 4.86 -6.97 18.22
N LYS A 39 3.74 -6.42 18.71
CA LYS A 39 2.72 -7.17 19.45
C LYS A 39 1.85 -8.06 18.56
N THR A 40 1.79 -7.80 17.25
CA THR A 40 0.79 -8.40 16.34
C THR A 40 1.39 -9.38 15.33
N VAL A 41 2.54 -9.03 14.77
CA VAL A 41 3.16 -9.72 13.63
C VAL A 41 4.29 -10.62 14.12
N TYR A 42 4.42 -11.82 13.56
CA TYR A 42 5.50 -12.76 13.82
C TYR A 42 6.43 -12.90 12.61
N GLU A 43 7.63 -13.47 12.82
CA GLU A 43 8.69 -13.53 11.80
C GLU A 43 8.29 -14.23 10.50
N GLN A 44 7.42 -15.23 10.59
CA GLN A 44 6.93 -15.97 9.43
C GLN A 44 5.85 -15.23 8.63
N ASP A 45 5.26 -14.17 9.17
CA ASP A 45 4.15 -13.47 8.54
C ASP A 45 4.60 -12.56 7.40
N ILE A 46 3.65 -12.10 6.59
CA ILE A 46 3.87 -11.09 5.54
C ILE A 46 3.03 -9.86 5.87
N VAL A 47 3.62 -8.68 5.70
CA VAL A 47 2.92 -7.39 5.84
C VAL A 47 3.01 -6.59 4.54
N LEU A 48 1.85 -6.21 4.02
CA LEU A 48 1.70 -5.33 2.88
C LEU A 48 1.71 -3.86 3.35
N ILE A 49 2.54 -3.02 2.74
CA ILE A 49 2.63 -1.59 3.07
C ILE A 49 2.30 -0.77 1.81
N PRO A 50 1.02 -0.42 1.57
CA PRO A 50 0.62 0.23 0.34
C PRO A 50 0.82 1.76 0.38
N GLY A 51 2.09 2.18 0.46
CA GLY A 51 2.51 3.56 0.25
C GLY A 51 2.58 4.45 1.49
N ASP A 52 3.17 5.62 1.26
CA ASP A 52 3.38 6.72 2.21
C ASP A 52 4.14 6.28 3.46
N ILE A 53 5.30 5.68 3.19
CA ILE A 53 6.15 5.03 4.16
C ILE A 53 6.98 6.06 4.92
N SER A 54 7.57 7.03 4.19
CA SER A 54 8.48 8.02 4.76
C SER A 54 8.32 9.38 4.09
N TRP A 55 8.41 10.44 4.91
CA TRP A 55 8.49 11.84 4.49
C TRP A 55 9.83 12.24 3.88
N ALA A 56 10.83 11.35 3.90
CA ALA A 56 12.14 11.61 3.31
C ALA A 56 12.01 12.02 1.82
N MET A 57 12.83 12.99 1.42
CA MET A 57 12.84 13.45 0.02
C MET A 57 13.82 12.67 -0.85
N LYS A 58 14.80 12.00 -0.23
CA LYS A 58 15.88 11.26 -0.90
C LYS A 58 16.00 9.86 -0.29
N LEU A 59 16.46 8.91 -1.09
CA LEU A 59 16.54 7.50 -0.69
C LEU A 59 17.46 7.31 0.53
N GLU A 60 18.55 8.05 0.59
CA GLU A 60 19.54 7.95 1.67
C GLU A 60 18.93 8.27 3.05
N ASP A 61 18.03 9.26 3.09
CA ASP A 61 17.30 9.63 4.32
C ASP A 61 16.19 8.60 4.62
N ALA A 62 15.49 8.12 3.57
CA ALA A 62 14.43 7.12 3.70
C ALA A 62 14.96 5.77 4.21
N LEU A 63 16.24 5.44 3.95
CA LEU A 63 16.85 4.21 4.44
C LEU A 63 16.81 4.09 5.96
N LEU A 64 16.88 5.21 6.71
CA LEU A 64 16.77 5.17 8.17
C LEU A 64 15.41 4.62 8.64
N ASP A 65 14.34 4.97 7.92
CA ASP A 65 12.98 4.49 8.16
C ASP A 65 12.79 3.06 7.65
N LEU A 66 13.33 2.75 6.46
CA LEU A 66 13.26 1.40 5.87
C LEU A 66 14.03 0.37 6.70
N GLU A 67 15.17 0.73 7.29
CA GLU A 67 15.91 -0.11 8.23
C GLU A 67 15.14 -0.33 9.53
N ALA A 68 14.45 0.70 10.04
CA ALA A 68 13.59 0.56 11.22
C ALA A 68 12.41 -0.38 10.93
N ILE A 69 11.81 -0.29 9.74
CA ILE A 69 10.77 -1.23 9.29
C ILE A 69 11.35 -2.64 9.10
N ALA A 70 12.56 -2.77 8.55
CA ALA A 70 13.20 -4.07 8.33
C ALA A 70 13.42 -4.84 9.63
N ALA A 71 13.78 -4.12 10.71
CA ALA A 71 14.00 -4.69 12.03
C ALA A 71 12.73 -5.19 12.73
N LEU A 72 11.54 -4.84 12.23
CA LEU A 72 10.28 -5.41 12.76
C LEU A 72 10.12 -6.87 12.33
N PRO A 73 9.27 -7.67 12.98
CA PRO A 73 9.00 -9.05 12.54
C PRO A 73 8.28 -9.10 11.17
N GLY A 74 8.48 -10.20 10.45
CA GLY A 74 7.77 -10.55 9.21
C GLY A 74 8.46 -10.07 7.92
N LYS A 75 8.01 -10.58 6.77
CA LYS A 75 8.44 -10.07 5.45
C LYS A 75 7.57 -8.90 5.04
N LYS A 76 8.13 -7.88 4.36
CA LYS A 76 7.41 -6.67 3.98
C LYS A 76 7.35 -6.53 2.48
N VAL A 77 6.17 -6.24 1.94
CA VAL A 77 6.02 -5.87 0.52
C VAL A 77 5.53 -4.44 0.44
N LEU A 78 6.42 -3.58 -0.05
CA LEU A 78 6.20 -2.14 -0.18
C LEU A 78 5.59 -1.81 -1.53
N LEU A 79 4.68 -0.85 -1.54
CA LEU A 79 4.24 -0.12 -2.72
C LEU A 79 4.53 1.36 -2.53
N LYS A 80 4.79 2.08 -3.61
CA LYS A 80 5.04 3.53 -3.57
C LYS A 80 3.74 4.32 -3.36
N GLY A 81 3.73 5.25 -2.41
CA GLY A 81 2.69 6.26 -2.22
C GLY A 81 2.99 7.61 -2.91
N ASN A 82 2.20 8.64 -2.65
CA ASN A 82 2.45 9.98 -3.18
C ASN A 82 3.48 10.80 -2.38
N HIS A 83 3.69 10.48 -1.11
CA HIS A 83 4.68 11.13 -0.25
C HIS A 83 6.06 10.45 -0.29
N ASP A 84 6.16 9.26 -0.88
CA ASP A 84 7.43 8.55 -1.07
C ASP A 84 8.29 9.14 -2.20
N TYR A 85 8.61 10.43 -2.14
CA TYR A 85 9.41 11.13 -3.16
C TYR A 85 10.79 10.50 -3.36
N TRP A 86 11.35 9.94 -2.29
CA TRP A 86 12.63 9.22 -2.26
C TRP A 86 12.69 8.01 -3.20
N TRP A 87 11.55 7.39 -3.53
CA TRP A 87 11.46 6.21 -4.39
C TRP A 87 11.51 6.59 -5.88
N THR A 88 12.69 6.91 -6.39
CA THR A 88 12.88 7.42 -7.76
C THR A 88 13.18 6.35 -8.82
N SER A 89 13.96 5.33 -8.46
CA SER A 89 14.36 4.21 -9.35
C SER A 89 14.12 2.88 -8.66
N ILE A 90 13.33 2.01 -9.27
CA ILE A 90 13.05 0.67 -8.72
C ILE A 90 14.31 -0.16 -8.58
N SER A 91 15.23 -0.10 -9.55
CA SER A 91 16.46 -0.87 -9.53
C SER A 91 17.39 -0.39 -8.42
N LYS A 92 17.53 0.93 -8.25
CA LYS A 92 18.31 1.50 -7.14
C LYS A 92 17.72 1.05 -5.80
N LEU A 93 16.39 1.17 -5.65
CA LEU A 93 15.71 0.79 -4.41
C LEU A 93 15.94 -0.69 -4.08
N ARG A 94 15.63 -1.61 -5.01
CA ARG A 94 15.78 -3.06 -4.78
C ARG A 94 17.19 -3.47 -4.40
N ASN A 95 18.21 -2.79 -4.94
CA ASN A 95 19.61 -3.06 -4.60
C ASN A 95 20.03 -2.51 -3.21
N THR A 96 19.22 -1.64 -2.62
CA THR A 96 19.50 -1.01 -1.31
C THR A 96 18.59 -1.51 -0.20
N LEU A 97 17.50 -2.23 -0.54
CA LEU A 97 16.55 -2.71 0.45
C LEU A 97 17.20 -3.74 1.38
N PRO A 98 16.95 -3.64 2.71
CA PRO A 98 17.32 -4.69 3.64
C PRO A 98 16.68 -6.04 3.28
N GLU A 99 17.27 -7.14 3.77
CA GLU A 99 16.70 -8.48 3.61
C GLU A 99 15.29 -8.55 4.20
N GLY A 100 14.41 -9.35 3.58
CA GLY A 100 13.02 -9.50 4.00
C GLY A 100 12.09 -8.35 3.60
N ILE A 101 12.61 -7.31 2.94
CA ILE A 101 11.81 -6.25 2.32
C ILE A 101 11.83 -6.36 0.80
N TYR A 102 10.65 -6.27 0.21
CA TYR A 102 10.44 -6.30 -1.24
C TYR A 102 9.73 -5.03 -1.70
N ALA A 103 10.09 -4.51 -2.87
CA ALA A 103 9.44 -3.36 -3.48
C ALA A 103 8.72 -3.76 -4.77
N LEU A 104 7.42 -3.47 -4.84
CA LEU A 104 6.56 -3.75 -5.99
C LEU A 104 6.48 -2.54 -6.92
N GLN A 105 6.79 -2.71 -8.21
CA GLN A 105 6.61 -1.64 -9.20
C GLN A 105 6.58 -2.18 -10.63
N ASN A 106 5.43 -2.06 -11.29
CA ASN A 106 5.19 -2.49 -12.68
C ASN A 106 5.47 -3.98 -12.94
N ASP A 107 5.45 -4.79 -11.89
CA ASP A 107 5.64 -6.25 -11.90
C ASP A 107 4.81 -6.89 -10.79
N ALA A 108 5.07 -8.16 -10.47
CA ALA A 108 4.38 -8.88 -9.41
C ALA A 108 5.38 -9.65 -8.54
N ILE A 109 5.01 -9.86 -7.28
CA ILE A 109 5.81 -10.59 -6.31
C ILE A 109 5.04 -11.84 -5.89
N LYS A 110 5.73 -12.99 -5.82
CA LYS A 110 5.19 -14.23 -5.28
C LYS A 110 6.01 -14.70 -4.07
N ILE A 111 5.35 -14.97 -2.95
CA ILE A 111 5.95 -15.48 -1.72
C ILE A 111 5.10 -16.66 -1.22
N GLY A 112 5.58 -17.89 -1.37
CA GLY A 112 4.75 -19.07 -1.14
C GLY A 112 3.54 -19.08 -2.08
N ASN A 113 2.33 -19.22 -1.52
CA ASN A 113 1.06 -19.17 -2.27
C ASN A 113 0.48 -17.76 -2.37
N LEU A 114 1.18 -16.72 -1.89
CA LEU A 114 0.75 -15.33 -2.03
C LEU A 114 1.29 -14.75 -3.34
N VAL A 115 0.39 -14.17 -4.15
CA VAL A 115 0.74 -13.36 -5.31
C VAL A 115 0.27 -11.93 -5.09
N ILE A 116 1.14 -10.96 -5.34
CA ILE A 116 0.86 -9.54 -5.10
C ILE A 116 1.10 -8.75 -6.38
N ALA A 117 0.10 -7.99 -6.79
CA ALA A 117 0.17 -6.97 -7.83
C ALA A 117 -0.27 -5.62 -7.26
N GLY A 118 -0.02 -4.53 -7.99
CA GLY A 118 -0.40 -3.20 -7.55
C GLY A 118 0.27 -2.07 -8.29
N SER A 119 -0.27 -0.88 -8.10
CA SER A 119 0.34 0.38 -8.53
C SER A 119 -0.01 1.47 -7.55
N ARG A 120 0.71 2.59 -7.58
CA ARG A 120 0.39 3.73 -6.72
C ARG A 120 -1.07 4.17 -6.88
N GLY A 121 -1.59 4.16 -8.11
CA GLY A 121 -2.88 4.75 -8.43
C GLY A 121 -2.82 6.26 -8.49
N TRP A 122 -3.98 6.89 -8.73
CA TRP A 122 -4.14 8.34 -8.78
C TRP A 122 -5.57 8.73 -8.46
N VAL A 123 -5.82 10.03 -8.33
CA VAL A 123 -7.17 10.61 -8.26
C VAL A 123 -8.01 10.08 -9.43
N CYS A 124 -9.20 9.57 -9.11
CA CYS A 124 -10.11 9.02 -10.11
C CYS A 124 -10.89 10.11 -10.85
N PRO A 125 -11.38 9.84 -12.08
CA PRO A 125 -12.26 10.74 -12.82
C PRO A 125 -13.47 11.20 -12.00
N ASN A 126 -14.01 12.35 -12.37
CA ASN A 126 -15.13 13.04 -11.71
C ASN A 126 -14.88 13.45 -10.24
N SER A 127 -13.64 13.36 -9.75
CA SER A 127 -13.25 13.98 -8.49
C SER A 127 -13.27 15.50 -8.63
N THR A 128 -13.55 16.22 -7.53
CA THR A 128 -13.52 17.68 -7.51
C THR A 128 -12.12 18.18 -7.92
N GLY A 129 -12.05 19.08 -8.90
CA GLY A 129 -10.79 19.62 -9.40
C GLY A 129 -10.00 18.69 -10.33
N PHE A 130 -10.55 17.56 -10.76
CA PHE A 130 -9.89 16.65 -11.70
C PHE A 130 -9.60 17.36 -13.04
N SER A 131 -8.32 17.47 -13.39
CA SER A 131 -7.84 18.21 -14.57
C SER A 131 -7.34 17.28 -15.69
N GLU A 132 -7.02 17.84 -16.86
CA GLU A 132 -6.34 17.09 -17.92
C GLU A 132 -4.97 16.54 -17.48
N LYS A 133 -4.27 17.26 -16.59
CA LYS A 133 -3.00 16.79 -16.00
C LYS A 133 -3.26 15.54 -15.16
N ASP A 134 -4.32 15.54 -14.36
CA ASP A 134 -4.72 14.36 -13.58
C ASP A 134 -5.10 13.20 -14.47
N ASN A 135 -5.83 13.45 -15.57
CA ASN A 135 -6.18 12.41 -16.52
C ASN A 135 -4.94 11.74 -17.14
N LYS A 136 -3.92 12.51 -17.51
CA LYS A 136 -2.64 11.95 -18.02
C LYS A 136 -1.94 11.08 -16.98
N ILE A 137 -1.94 11.48 -15.71
CA ILE A 137 -1.32 10.71 -14.62
C ILE A 137 -2.16 9.46 -14.32
N TYR A 138 -3.48 9.60 -14.22
CA TYR A 138 -4.44 8.53 -14.01
C TYR A 138 -4.27 7.42 -15.06
N LEU A 139 -4.27 7.76 -16.35
CA LEU A 139 -4.09 6.78 -17.43
C LEU A 139 -2.73 6.06 -17.34
N ARG A 140 -1.68 6.77 -16.94
CA ARG A 140 -0.36 6.16 -16.72
C ARG A 140 -0.35 5.19 -15.54
N GLU A 141 -0.98 5.54 -14.41
CA GLU A 141 -1.08 4.65 -13.25
C GLU A 141 -2.00 3.45 -13.50
N LEU A 142 -3.05 3.64 -14.31
CA LEU A 142 -3.90 2.55 -14.80
C LEU A 142 -3.10 1.56 -15.64
N HIS A 143 -2.28 2.03 -16.57
CA HIS A 143 -1.42 1.15 -17.36
C HIS A 143 -0.38 0.42 -16.50
N ARG A 144 0.17 1.07 -15.47
CA ARG A 144 1.08 0.40 -14.52
C ARG A 144 0.39 -0.69 -13.72
N LEU A 145 -0.86 -0.45 -13.31
CA LEU A 145 -1.68 -1.46 -12.66
C LEU A 145 -1.90 -2.66 -13.60
N GLU A 146 -2.22 -2.39 -14.86
CA GLU A 146 -2.37 -3.43 -15.89
C GLU A 146 -1.10 -4.27 -16.05
N LEU A 147 0.08 -3.63 -16.18
CA LEU A 147 1.37 -4.34 -16.27
C LEU A 147 1.62 -5.24 -15.05
N SER A 148 1.35 -4.73 -13.85
CA SER A 148 1.52 -5.48 -12.61
C SER A 148 0.56 -6.67 -12.52
N ILE A 149 -0.71 -6.49 -12.89
CA ILE A 149 -1.69 -7.58 -12.96
C ILE A 149 -1.28 -8.64 -13.99
N GLN A 150 -0.85 -8.22 -15.19
CA GLN A 150 -0.38 -9.15 -16.22
C GLN A 150 0.84 -9.95 -15.75
N ALA A 151 1.76 -9.33 -15.01
CA ALA A 151 2.89 -10.02 -14.41
C ALA A 151 2.43 -11.05 -13.36
N ALA A 152 1.46 -10.69 -12.51
CA ALA A 152 0.89 -11.62 -11.54
C ALA A 152 0.21 -12.82 -12.20
N GLN A 153 -0.58 -12.61 -13.26
CA GLN A 153 -1.25 -13.70 -13.96
C GLN A 153 -0.27 -14.71 -14.59
N LYS A 154 0.96 -14.29 -14.93
CA LYS A 154 1.99 -15.20 -15.47
C LYS A 154 2.61 -16.11 -14.41
N ILE A 155 2.64 -15.68 -13.15
CA ILE A 155 3.28 -16.43 -12.05
C ILE A 155 2.27 -17.08 -11.10
N LYS A 156 1.00 -16.66 -11.19
CA LYS A 156 -0.11 -17.15 -10.39
C LYS A 156 -0.50 -18.57 -10.80
N SER A 157 -0.69 -19.41 -9.80
CA SER A 157 -1.31 -20.74 -9.88
C SER A 157 -2.75 -20.70 -9.35
N LYS A 158 -3.54 -21.73 -9.64
CA LYS A 158 -4.98 -21.77 -9.34
C LYS A 158 -5.30 -21.54 -7.87
N ASP A 159 -4.49 -22.10 -6.97
CA ASP A 159 -4.73 -22.10 -5.52
C ASP A 159 -3.99 -20.96 -4.79
N ASP A 160 -3.28 -20.10 -5.54
CA ASP A 160 -2.61 -18.95 -4.95
C ASP A 160 -3.63 -17.89 -4.50
N TYR A 161 -3.40 -17.33 -3.31
CA TYR A 161 -4.10 -16.16 -2.82
C TYR A 161 -3.54 -14.91 -3.51
N PHE A 162 -4.39 -14.23 -4.28
CA PHE A 162 -3.99 -13.07 -5.10
C PHE A 162 -4.50 -11.76 -4.50
N VAL A 163 -3.58 -10.83 -4.24
CA VAL A 163 -3.88 -9.52 -3.67
C VAL A 163 -3.46 -8.42 -4.62
N ILE A 164 -4.32 -7.40 -4.77
CA ILE A 164 -3.96 -6.15 -5.42
C ILE A 164 -3.77 -5.08 -4.34
N MET A 165 -2.61 -4.41 -4.36
CA MET A 165 -2.34 -3.22 -3.57
C MET A 165 -2.54 -1.95 -4.42
N LEU A 166 -3.20 -0.95 -3.86
CA LEU A 166 -3.16 0.42 -4.34
C LEU A 166 -2.76 1.35 -3.22
N HIS A 167 -2.08 2.45 -3.51
CA HIS A 167 -1.98 3.51 -2.51
C HIS A 167 -3.24 4.38 -2.54
N PHE A 168 -3.54 4.98 -3.70
CA PHE A 168 -4.78 5.73 -3.91
C PHE A 168 -6.02 4.81 -3.89
N PRO A 169 -7.16 5.29 -3.39
CA PRO A 169 -8.43 4.55 -3.46
C PRO A 169 -8.81 4.23 -4.92
N PRO A 170 -9.49 3.09 -5.17
CA PRO A 170 -9.89 2.70 -6.52
C PRO A 170 -11.09 3.50 -7.07
N THR A 171 -11.69 4.39 -6.28
CA THR A 171 -12.85 5.21 -6.63
C THR A 171 -12.66 6.67 -6.22
N ASN A 172 -13.51 7.55 -6.75
CA ASN A 172 -13.67 8.89 -6.20
C ASN A 172 -14.53 8.86 -4.92
N VAL A 173 -14.70 10.03 -4.28
CA VAL A 173 -15.49 10.18 -3.03
C VAL A 173 -16.97 9.83 -3.17
N ARG A 174 -17.51 9.77 -4.40
CA ARG A 174 -18.88 9.33 -4.69
C ARG A 174 -18.97 7.81 -4.96
N LEU A 175 -17.85 7.10 -4.80
CA LEU A 175 -17.72 5.65 -4.98
C LEU A 175 -18.09 5.18 -6.40
N GLU A 176 -17.91 6.05 -7.39
CA GLU A 176 -18.30 5.78 -8.78
C GLU A 176 -17.38 4.74 -9.44
N PRO A 177 -17.94 3.77 -10.18
CA PRO A 177 -17.17 2.87 -11.02
C PRO A 177 -16.36 3.61 -12.08
N ASN A 178 -15.16 3.11 -12.36
CA ASN A 178 -14.24 3.64 -13.36
C ASN A 178 -13.32 2.52 -13.93
N GLN A 179 -12.36 2.89 -14.78
CA GLN A 179 -11.48 1.91 -15.43
C GLN A 179 -10.59 1.13 -14.43
N VAL A 180 -10.16 1.74 -13.32
CA VAL A 180 -9.42 1.03 -12.25
C VAL A 180 -10.30 -0.06 -11.64
N THR A 181 -11.52 0.28 -11.22
CA THR A 181 -12.45 -0.72 -10.65
C THR A 181 -12.80 -1.82 -11.64
N LYS A 182 -12.90 -1.50 -12.93
CA LYS A 182 -13.17 -2.47 -14.00
C LYS A 182 -12.00 -3.46 -14.12
N LEU A 183 -10.78 -2.94 -14.24
CA LEU A 183 -9.56 -3.73 -14.36
C LEU A 183 -9.36 -4.67 -13.15
N ILE A 184 -9.60 -4.17 -11.94
CA ILE A 184 -9.50 -4.98 -10.71
C ILE A 184 -10.52 -6.12 -10.72
N LYS A 185 -11.79 -5.85 -11.09
CA LYS A 185 -12.83 -6.88 -11.18
C LYS A 185 -12.48 -7.96 -12.22
N GLU A 186 -11.95 -7.56 -13.37
CA GLU A 186 -11.52 -8.49 -14.42
C GLU A 186 -10.36 -9.38 -13.98
N ALA A 187 -9.45 -8.84 -13.15
CA ALA A 187 -8.31 -9.57 -12.60
C ALA A 187 -8.70 -10.61 -11.52
N LYS A 188 -9.90 -10.51 -10.94
CA LYS A 188 -10.46 -11.42 -9.92
C LYS A 188 -9.46 -11.72 -8.78
N PRO A 189 -8.90 -10.70 -8.10
CA PRO A 189 -8.12 -10.94 -6.90
C PRO A 189 -9.01 -11.46 -5.77
N ASN A 190 -8.39 -12.11 -4.79
CA ASN A 190 -9.04 -12.46 -3.54
C ASN A 190 -9.24 -11.21 -2.66
N ALA A 191 -8.25 -10.31 -2.64
CA ALA A 191 -8.33 -9.08 -1.86
C ALA A 191 -7.79 -7.84 -2.61
N LEU A 192 -8.36 -6.68 -2.27
CA LEU A 192 -7.88 -5.35 -2.63
C LEU A 192 -7.50 -4.61 -1.35
N VAL A 193 -6.28 -4.09 -1.28
CA VAL A 193 -5.75 -3.38 -0.10
C VAL A 193 -5.32 -1.98 -0.49
N PHE A 194 -5.74 -0.95 0.25
CA PHE A 194 -5.35 0.45 -0.01
C PHE A 194 -5.37 1.37 1.22
N GLY A 195 -4.71 2.53 1.12
CA GLY A 195 -4.55 3.53 2.19
C GLY A 195 -4.94 4.94 1.73
N HIS A 196 -4.03 5.91 1.93
CA HIS A 196 -4.04 7.29 1.43
C HIS A 196 -5.04 8.28 2.07
N ILE A 197 -6.27 7.83 2.36
CA ILE A 197 -7.28 8.71 2.99
C ILE A 197 -6.99 8.81 4.49
N HIS A 198 -7.01 10.04 5.04
CA HIS A 198 -6.85 10.31 6.47
C HIS A 198 -8.01 11.13 7.02
N GLY A 199 -8.27 11.02 8.33
CA GLY A 199 -9.35 11.75 8.99
C GLY A 199 -10.74 11.12 8.75
N GLU A 200 -11.69 11.87 8.17
CA GLU A 200 -13.05 11.37 7.93
C GLU A 200 -13.13 10.52 6.65
N PHE A 201 -13.09 9.19 6.81
CA PHE A 201 -13.04 8.23 5.70
C PHE A 201 -14.31 7.37 5.53
N GLU A 202 -15.21 7.32 6.51
CA GLU A 202 -16.29 6.32 6.58
C GLU A 202 -17.23 6.30 5.37
N ASN A 203 -17.44 7.47 4.75
CA ASN A 203 -18.33 7.69 3.61
C ASN A 203 -17.60 7.85 2.28
N SER A 204 -16.27 7.97 2.28
CA SER A 204 -15.45 8.23 1.09
C SER A 204 -14.64 7.02 0.61
N VAL A 205 -14.65 5.94 1.40
CA VAL A 205 -13.94 4.69 1.14
C VAL A 205 -14.90 3.61 0.65
N ILE A 206 -14.58 2.99 -0.49
CA ILE A 206 -15.32 1.83 -0.99
C ILE A 206 -15.16 0.64 -0.04
N LYS A 207 -16.27 -0.02 0.29
CA LYS A 207 -16.30 -1.18 1.20
C LYS A 207 -16.54 -2.51 0.49
N ASN A 208 -17.12 -2.47 -0.72
CA ASN A 208 -17.47 -3.67 -1.49
C ASN A 208 -17.13 -3.44 -2.96
N LEU A 209 -16.50 -4.42 -3.61
CA LEU A 209 -16.21 -4.39 -5.04
C LEU A 209 -16.36 -5.79 -5.62
N ALA A 210 -17.57 -6.10 -6.13
CA ALA A 210 -17.93 -7.47 -6.54
C ALA A 210 -17.66 -8.48 -5.39
N ASP A 211 -17.04 -9.62 -5.69
CA ASP A 211 -16.73 -10.68 -4.72
C ASP A 211 -15.30 -10.55 -4.13
N ILE A 212 -14.72 -9.35 -4.16
CA ILE A 212 -13.34 -9.09 -3.71
C ILE A 212 -13.38 -8.58 -2.26
N ASP A 213 -12.53 -9.12 -1.39
CA ASP A 213 -12.35 -8.62 -0.03
C ASP A 213 -11.64 -7.26 -0.06
N VAL A 214 -12.35 -6.19 0.35
CA VAL A 214 -11.83 -4.82 0.28
C VAL A 214 -11.31 -4.36 1.64
N HIS A 215 -10.04 -3.98 1.71
CA HIS A 215 -9.37 -3.55 2.93
C HIS A 215 -8.78 -2.15 2.79
N PHE A 216 -9.42 -1.20 3.46
CA PHE A 216 -8.80 0.09 3.79
C PHE A 216 -7.92 -0.05 5.03
N VAL A 217 -6.67 0.42 4.93
CA VAL A 217 -5.59 0.11 5.89
C VAL A 217 -4.68 1.29 6.25
N ALA A 218 -5.15 2.54 6.14
CA ALA A 218 -4.40 3.70 6.61
C ALA A 218 -4.07 3.57 8.12
N ALA A 219 -2.83 3.86 8.52
CA ALA A 219 -2.36 3.61 9.88
C ALA A 219 -3.16 4.36 10.95
N ASP A 220 -3.52 5.62 10.71
CA ASP A 220 -4.34 6.44 11.63
C ASP A 220 -5.74 5.85 11.81
N ALA A 221 -6.36 5.36 10.72
CA ALA A 221 -7.65 4.67 10.76
C ALA A 221 -7.59 3.33 11.52
N LEU A 222 -6.45 2.63 11.45
CA LEU A 222 -6.22 1.36 12.13
C LEU A 222 -5.68 1.52 13.56
N LYS A 223 -5.54 2.76 14.07
CA LYS A 223 -4.91 3.05 15.36
C LYS A 223 -3.51 2.41 15.47
N PHE A 224 -2.79 2.42 14.35
CA PHE A 224 -1.44 1.90 14.20
C PHE A 224 -1.29 0.39 14.42
N VAL A 225 -2.36 -0.41 14.30
CA VAL A 225 -2.30 -1.87 14.42
C VAL A 225 -2.35 -2.52 13.03
N PRO A 226 -1.39 -3.37 12.64
CA PRO A 226 -1.47 -4.12 11.39
C PRO A 226 -2.77 -4.93 11.29
N LYS A 227 -3.51 -4.75 10.20
CA LYS A 227 -4.80 -5.43 9.99
C LYS A 227 -4.57 -6.83 9.43
N LEU A 228 -5.12 -7.86 10.05
CA LEU A 228 -5.15 -9.20 9.49
C LEU A 228 -6.01 -9.21 8.22
N ILE A 229 -5.44 -9.65 7.11
CA ILE A 229 -6.10 -9.80 5.81
C ILE A 229 -6.50 -11.26 5.61
N LYS A 230 -5.58 -12.18 5.89
CA LYS A 230 -5.80 -13.62 5.74
C LYS A 230 -4.95 -14.40 6.75
N ASP A 231 -5.56 -15.35 7.44
CA ASP A 231 -4.92 -16.11 8.51
C ASP A 231 -4.05 -17.28 7.99
N ASP A 232 -4.35 -17.79 6.79
CA ASP A 232 -3.59 -18.90 6.20
C ASP A 232 -3.35 -18.70 4.70
N ILE A 233 -2.07 -18.68 4.36
CA ILE A 233 -1.44 -18.45 3.06
C ILE A 233 -0.29 -19.44 2.92
#